data_AF-A0A920G5M2-F1
#
_entry.id   AF-A0A920G5M2-F1
#
_cell.length_a   1.000
_cell.length_b   1.000
_cell.length_c   1.000
_cell.angle_alpha   90.00
_cell.angle_beta   90.00
_cell.angle_gamma   90.00
#
_symmetry.space_group_name_H-M   'P 1'
#
loop_
_entity.id
_entity.type
_entity.pdbx_description
1 polymer ?
#
loop_
_entity_poly.entity_id
_entity_poly.type
_entity_poly.pdbx_seq_one_letter_code
_entity_poly.pdbx_strand_id
1 'polypeptide(L)'
;MGTLIPRADMTEPDPDGVAFYQDVIAAAKANGLEPHVSLFHFSTPEWFWEEQDGQRGWERPDALTHWRRYVEAVSQLLGPEIDYWCTLNEPMVYVLWGYIEGIFRR
;
A
#
# COMPACT_ATOMS: atom_id res chain seq x y z
N MET A 1 3.17 -6.58 10.69
CA MET A 1 4.45 -5.87 10.92
C MET A 1 4.72 -5.02 9.69
N GLY A 2 4.96 -3.71 9.83
CA GLY A 2 5.33 -2.83 8.71
C GLY A 2 4.20 -2.12 7.97
N THR A 3 2.98 -2.00 8.49
CA THR A 3 1.93 -1.23 7.80
C THR A 3 2.19 0.27 7.97
N LEU A 4 2.41 1.01 6.87
CA LEU A 4 2.66 2.46 6.93
C LEU A 4 1.46 3.27 7.44
N ILE A 5 0.23 2.85 7.13
CA ILE A 5 -1.00 3.56 7.55
C ILE A 5 -1.94 2.55 8.23
N PRO A 6 -1.70 2.21 9.51
CA PRO A 6 -2.45 1.16 10.19
C PRO A 6 -3.87 1.56 10.58
N ARG A 7 -4.20 2.86 10.58
CA ARG A 7 -5.55 3.37 10.90
C ARG A 7 -6.03 4.38 9.86
N ALA A 8 -7.35 4.46 9.67
CA ALA A 8 -7.97 5.32 8.66
C ALA A 8 -7.77 6.83 8.92
N ASP A 9 -7.71 7.20 10.20
CA ASP A 9 -7.60 8.57 10.72
C ASP A 9 -6.19 9.15 10.66
N MET A 10 -5.18 8.31 10.39
CA MET A 10 -3.80 8.77 10.29
C MET A 10 -3.57 9.59 9.01
N THR A 11 -3.04 10.79 9.21
CA THR A 11 -2.61 11.69 8.13
C THR A 11 -1.15 11.50 7.78
N GLU A 12 -0.34 11.02 8.74
CA GLU A 12 1.08 10.72 8.59
C GLU A 12 1.34 9.22 8.77
N PRO A 13 2.39 8.66 8.15
CA PRO A 13 2.77 7.26 8.34
C PRO A 13 3.18 6.93 9.77
N ASP A 14 2.98 5.67 10.14
CA ASP A 14 3.45 5.10 11.39
C ASP A 14 4.99 5.08 11.43
N PRO A 15 5.64 5.70 12.45
CA PRO A 15 7.10 5.79 12.52
C PRO A 15 7.81 4.44 12.51
N ASP A 16 7.24 3.40 13.13
CA ASP A 16 7.84 2.07 13.15
C ASP A 16 7.75 1.42 11.77
N GLY A 17 6.65 1.65 11.05
CA GLY A 17 6.51 1.25 9.65
C GLY A 17 7.53 1.94 8.74
N VAL A 18 7.76 3.25 8.93
CA VAL A 18 8.76 4.02 8.17
C VAL A 18 10.16 3.48 8.43
N ALA A 19 10.55 3.33 9.70
CA ALA A 19 11.86 2.83 10.08
C ALA A 19 12.12 1.44 9.47
N PHE A 20 11.13 0.55 9.53
CA PHE A 20 11.23 -0.78 8.93
C PHE A 20 11.55 -0.73 7.43
N TYR A 21 10.83 0.07 6.64
CA TYR A 21 11.08 0.13 5.20
C TYR A 21 12.39 0.83 4.85
N GLN A 22 12.77 1.87 5.61
CA GLN A 22 14.07 2.52 5.44
C GLN A 22 15.22 1.54 5.72
N ASP A 23 15.13 0.72 6.78
CA ASP A 23 16.12 -0.29 7.11
C ASP A 23 16.22 -1.37 6.02
N VAL A 24 15.08 -1.83 5.48
CA VAL A 24 15.05 -2.80 4.38
C VAL A 24 15.72 -2.24 3.12
N ILE A 25 15.42 -1.00 2.75
CA ILE A 25 15.99 -0.35 1.56
C ILE A 25 17.49 -0.09 1.76
N ALA A 26 17.88 0.42 2.92
CA ALA A 26 19.28 0.65 3.25
C ALA A 26 20.08 -0.66 3.22
N ALA A 27 19.54 -1.74 3.78
CA ALA A 27 20.16 -3.06 3.75
C ALA A 27 20.28 -3.60 2.32
N ALA A 28 19.26 -3.46 1.47
CA ALA A 28 19.33 -3.88 0.07
C ALA A 28 20.45 -3.13 -0.67
N LYS A 29 20.49 -1.80 -0.55
CA LYS A 29 21.52 -0.97 -1.20
C LYS A 29 22.92 -1.26 -0.68
N ALA A 30 23.08 -1.46 0.63
CA ALA A 30 24.37 -1.83 1.24
C ALA A 30 24.92 -3.16 0.70
N ASN A 31 24.04 -4.04 0.18
CA ASN A 31 24.40 -5.30 -0.46
C ASN A 31 24.46 -5.21 -2.00
N GLY A 32 24.41 -3.99 -2.58
CA GLY A 32 24.49 -3.78 -4.02
C GLY A 32 23.24 -4.20 -4.80
N LEU A 33 22.09 -4.31 -4.13
CA LEU A 33 20.80 -4.61 -4.75
C LEU A 33 20.07 -3.32 -5.11
N GLU A 34 19.52 -3.26 -6.32
CA GLU A 34 18.65 -2.17 -6.78
C GLU A 34 17.21 -2.46 -6.33
N PRO A 35 16.61 -1.63 -5.44
CA PRO A 35 15.27 -1.90 -4.95
C PRO A 35 14.20 -1.53 -5.99
N HIS A 36 13.30 -2.47 -6.30
CA HIS A 36 12.11 -2.22 -7.10
C HIS A 36 10.87 -2.27 -6.20
N VAL A 37 10.17 -1.15 -6.04
CA VAL A 37 9.09 -1.04 -5.06
C VAL A 37 7.73 -1.17 -5.73
N SER A 38 6.91 -2.10 -5.22
CA SER A 38 5.50 -2.18 -5.57
C SER A 38 4.65 -1.50 -4.49
N LEU A 39 3.86 -0.51 -4.88
CA LEU A 39 2.98 0.24 -3.96
C LEU A 39 1.80 -0.60 -3.47
N PHE A 40 1.34 -1.53 -4.31
CA PHE A 40 0.21 -2.40 -4.00
C PHE A 40 0.42 -3.82 -4.53
N HIS A 41 0.27 -4.81 -3.65
CA HIS A 41 0.35 -6.23 -3.97
C HIS A 41 -0.71 -7.02 -3.17
N PHE A 42 -1.98 -6.84 -3.53
CA PHE A 42 -3.15 -7.52 -2.94
C PHE A 42 -3.34 -7.33 -1.42
N SER A 43 -2.58 -6.42 -0.82
CA SER A 43 -2.61 -6.10 0.60
C SER A 43 -3.19 -4.72 0.83
N THR A 44 -4.26 -4.66 1.61
CA THR A 44 -4.90 -3.42 2.10
C THR A 44 -5.05 -3.51 3.62
N PRO A 45 -5.14 -2.40 4.36
CA PRO A 45 -5.45 -2.46 5.78
C PRO A 45 -6.92 -2.87 6.01
N GLU A 46 -7.24 -3.43 7.17
CA GLU A 46 -8.60 -3.91 7.49
C GLU A 46 -9.64 -2.80 7.45
N TRP A 47 -9.30 -1.63 7.99
CA TRP A 47 -10.17 -0.45 7.99
C TRP A 47 -10.62 0.01 6.59
N PHE A 48 -9.88 -0.36 5.54
CA PHE A 48 -10.25 -0.04 4.16
C PHE A 48 -11.46 -0.85 3.68
N TRP A 49 -11.70 -2.03 4.26
CA TRP A 49 -12.81 -2.93 3.93
C TRP A 49 -14.01 -2.83 4.86
N GLU A 50 -13.93 -1.96 5.87
CA GLU A 50 -15.10 -1.55 6.64
C GLU A 50 -16.15 -0.96 5.70
N GLU A 51 -17.41 -1.30 5.95
CA GLU A 51 -18.54 -0.88 5.11
C GLU A 51 -18.88 0.58 5.33
N GLN A 52 -19.09 1.29 4.24
CA GLN A 52 -19.57 2.66 4.22
C GLN A 52 -20.62 2.79 3.11
N ASP A 53 -21.84 3.17 3.50
CA ASP A 53 -22.98 3.36 2.57
C ASP A 53 -23.24 2.15 1.65
N GLY A 54 -23.07 0.94 2.19
CA GLY A 54 -23.25 -0.32 1.45
C GLY A 54 -22.10 -0.68 0.50
N GLN A 55 -20.99 0.06 0.53
CA GLN A 55 -19.79 -0.19 -0.28
C GLN A 55 -18.58 -0.50 0.62
N ARG A 56 -17.61 -1.24 0.09
CA ARG A 56 -16.39 -1.66 0.79
C ARG A 56 -15.17 -1.53 -0.11
N GLY A 57 -14.00 -1.38 0.50
CA GLY A 57 -12.74 -1.39 -0.23
C GLY A 57 -12.70 -0.37 -1.36
N TRP A 58 -12.36 -0.84 -2.56
CA TRP A 58 -12.18 0.04 -3.72
C TRP A 58 -13.48 0.55 -4.33
N GLU A 59 -14.63 0.00 -3.93
CA GLU A 59 -15.94 0.49 -4.36
C GLU A 59 -16.41 1.72 -3.56
N ARG A 60 -15.76 1.99 -2.41
CA ARG A 60 -16.09 3.15 -1.58
C ARG A 60 -15.77 4.47 -2.31
N PRO A 61 -16.56 5.53 -2.10
CA PRO A 61 -16.34 6.82 -2.75
C PRO A 61 -15.04 7.52 -2.30
N ASP A 62 -14.51 7.17 -1.12
CA ASP A 62 -13.28 7.72 -0.56
C ASP A 62 -12.02 6.87 -0.84
N ALA A 63 -12.15 5.75 -1.55
CA ALA A 63 -11.06 4.81 -1.81
C ALA A 63 -9.85 5.49 -2.47
N LEU A 64 -10.09 6.32 -3.50
CA LEU A 64 -9.03 7.04 -4.20
C LEU A 64 -8.38 8.13 -3.33
N THR A 65 -9.12 8.70 -2.38
CA THR A 65 -8.58 9.67 -1.43
C THR A 65 -7.55 8.99 -0.51
N HIS A 66 -7.89 7.82 0.01
CA HIS A 66 -6.97 7.02 0.83
C HIS A 66 -5.76 6.54 0.04
N TRP A 67 -5.97 6.07 -1.20
CA TRP A 67 -4.88 5.66 -2.07
C TRP A 67 -3.91 6.81 -2.36
N ARG A 68 -4.42 7.99 -2.75
CA ARG A 68 -3.59 9.16 -3.01
C ARG A 68 -2.75 9.54 -1.79
N ARG A 69 -3.36 9.61 -0.61
CA ARG A 69 -2.65 9.91 0.65
C ARG A 69 -1.51 8.93 0.91
N TYR A 70 -1.76 7.63 0.69
CA TYR A 70 -0.74 6.60 0.84
C TYR A 70 0.42 6.79 -0.16
N VAL A 71 0.12 7.01 -1.44
CA VAL A 71 1.14 7.19 -2.48
C VAL A 71 1.96 8.46 -2.24
N GLU A 72 1.32 9.56 -1.84
CA GLU A 72 2.02 10.81 -1.49
C GLU A 72 3.00 10.59 -0.33
N ALA A 73 2.56 9.92 0.74
CA ALA A 73 3.42 9.63 1.88
C ALA A 73 4.60 8.72 1.51
N VAL A 74 4.36 7.63 0.78
CA VAL A 74 5.42 6.70 0.36
C VAL A 74 6.41 7.37 -0.58
N SER A 75 5.94 8.14 -1.56
CA SER A 75 6.81 8.81 -2.51
C SER A 75 7.66 9.90 -1.88
N GLN A 76 7.14 10.63 -0.88
CA GLN A 76 7.95 11.59 -0.12
C GLN A 76 9.01 10.90 0.74
N LEU A 77 8.66 9.78 1.38
CA LEU A 77 9.57 9.07 2.29
C LEU A 77 10.68 8.32 1.56
N LEU A 78 10.34 7.63 0.47
CA LEU A 78 11.22 6.66 -0.20
C LEU A 78 11.65 7.11 -1.59
N GLY A 79 10.96 8.10 -2.19
CA GLY A 79 11.27 8.63 -3.52
C GLY A 79 12.72 9.03 -3.75
N PRO A 80 13.42 9.67 -2.78
CA PRO A 80 14.84 10.00 -2.95
C PRO A 80 15.75 8.78 -3.13
N GLU A 81 15.31 7.60 -2.71
CA GLU A 81 16.11 6.37 -2.70
C GLU A 81 15.64 5.34 -3.75
N ILE A 82 14.52 5.55 -4.44
CA ILE A 82 13.90 4.53 -5.30
C ILE A 82 13.64 5.07 -6.71
N ASP A 83 14.26 4.43 -7.69
CA ASP A 83 14.09 4.76 -9.11
C ASP A 83 12.98 3.94 -9.79
N TYR A 84 12.74 2.71 -9.33
CA TYR A 84 11.82 1.78 -9.99
C TYR A 84 10.56 1.52 -9.16
N TRP A 85 9.42 1.88 -9.75
CA TRP A 85 8.11 1.81 -9.12
C TRP A 85 7.13 0.95 -9.91
N CYS A 86 6.36 0.12 -9.21
CA CYS A 86 5.17 -0.53 -9.70
C CYS A 86 3.97 -0.02 -8.89
N THR A 87 2.97 0.57 -9.55
CA THR A 87 1.79 1.10 -8.85
C THR A 87 0.88 -0.01 -8.34
N LEU A 88 0.48 -0.91 -9.24
CA LEU A 88 -0.40 -2.03 -8.96
C LEU A 88 0.22 -3.30 -9.55
N ASN A 89 0.54 -4.28 -8.69
CA ASN A 89 0.88 -5.61 -9.17
C ASN A 89 -0.39 -6.33 -9.65
N GLU A 90 -0.37 -6.81 -10.90
CA GLU A 90 -1.42 -7.68 -11.49
C GLU A 90 -2.87 -7.24 -11.19
N PRO A 91 -3.28 -6.03 -11.60
CA PRO A 91 -4.60 -5.49 -11.25
C PRO A 91 -5.76 -6.37 -11.74
N MET A 92 -5.61 -7.05 -12.87
CA MET A 92 -6.62 -7.98 -13.39
C MET A 92 -6.83 -9.19 -12.48
N VAL A 93 -5.75 -9.74 -11.89
CA VAL A 93 -5.85 -10.83 -10.92
C VAL A 93 -6.56 -10.35 -9.67
N TYR A 94 -6.22 -9.16 -9.19
CA TYR A 94 -6.90 -8.58 -8.03
C TYR A 94 -8.40 -8.38 -8.24
N VAL A 95 -8.81 -7.87 -9.40
CA VAL A 95 -10.23 -7.68 -9.74
C VAL A 95 -10.95 -9.02 -9.87
N LEU A 96 -10.39 -9.95 -10.66
CA LEU A 96 -10.99 -11.26 -10.89
C LEU A 96 -11.14 -12.04 -9.58
N TRP A 97 -10.05 -12.20 -8.83
CA TRP A 97 -10.04 -13.02 -7.62
C TRP A 97 -10.67 -12.30 -6.42
N GLY A 98 -10.70 -10.97 -6.39
CA GLY A 98 -11.35 -10.20 -5.33
C GLY A 98 -12.86 -10.08 -5.53
N TYR A 99 -13.28 -9.46 -6.64
CA TYR A 99 -14.65 -9.00 -6.83
C TYR A 99 -15.54 -9.96 -7.64
N ILE A 100 -14.95 -10.86 -8.43
CA ILE A 100 -15.72 -11.78 -9.29
C ILE A 100 -15.77 -13.18 -8.67
N GLU A 101 -14.63 -13.76 -8.32
CA GLU A 101 -14.53 -15.13 -7.81
C GLU A 101 -14.57 -15.21 -6.27
N GLY A 102 -14.31 -14.09 -5.58
CA GLY A 102 -14.33 -14.01 -4.13
C GLY A 102 -13.28 -14.90 -3.47
N ILE A 103 -12.09 -15.05 -4.05
CA ILE A 103 -10.94 -15.75 -3.46
C ILE A 103 -10.31 -14.88 -2.37
N PHE A 104 -10.13 -13.58 -2.61
CA PHE A 104 -9.63 -12.63 -1.61
C PHE A 104 -10.78 -12.17 -0.69
N ARG A 105 -11.23 -13.07 0.19
CA ARG A 105 -12.28 -12.76 1.17
C ARG A 105 -11.68 -12.09 2.39
N ARG A 106 -12.33 -11.01 2.85
CA ARG A 106 -12.24 -10.50 4.22
C ARG A 106 -13.62 -10.56 4.84
#